data_AF-A0A8T6NF70-F1
#
_entry.id   AF-A0A8T6NF70-F1
#
_cell.length_a   1.000
_cell.length_b   1.000
_cell.length_c   1.000
_cell.angle_alpha   90.00
_cell.angle_beta   90.00
_cell.angle_gamma   90.00
#
_symmetry.space_group_name_H-M   'P 1'
#
loop_
_entity.id
_entity.type
_entity.pdbx_description
1 polymer ?
#
loop_
_entity_poly.entity_id
_entity_poly.type
_entity_poly.pdbx_seq_one_letter_code
_entity_poly.pdbx_strand_id
1 'polypeptide(L)'
;ARAIKRIVEVFREYMYPEGKNVILEYPPTWNIKFHDKNAEVNPYLPQIYSSYLTNLSTAFNSTTNIYHEDGSPVETDIAVSFQETKALTRGDIQKLEQTKASKE
;
A
#
# COMPACT_ATOMS: atom_id res chain seq x y z
N ALA A 1 -5.86 15.44 10.33
CA ALA A 1 -7.13 14.73 10.09
C ALA A 1 -7.42 14.38 8.62
N ARG A 2 -7.72 15.36 7.73
CA ARG A 2 -8.24 15.07 6.37
C ARG A 2 -7.34 14.20 5.47
N ALA A 3 -6.03 14.40 5.51
CA ALA A 3 -5.09 13.60 4.71
C ALA A 3 -5.07 12.13 5.14
N ILE A 4 -5.00 11.86 6.44
CA ILE A 4 -5.03 10.49 7.01
C ILE A 4 -6.34 9.79 6.65
N LYS A 5 -7.47 10.51 6.80
CA LYS A 5 -8.78 9.99 6.41
C LYS A 5 -8.79 9.56 4.93
N ARG A 6 -8.27 10.41 4.03
CA ARG A 6 -8.19 10.11 2.59
C ARG A 6 -7.30 8.89 2.31
N ILE A 7 -6.19 8.74 3.03
CA ILE A 7 -5.31 7.57 2.90
C ILE A 7 -6.07 6.28 3.26
N VAL A 8 -6.78 6.28 4.39
CA VAL A 8 -7.59 5.11 4.81
C VAL A 8 -8.69 4.81 3.79
N GLU A 9 -9.38 5.83 3.29
CA GLU A 9 -10.43 5.67 2.27
C GLU A 9 -9.89 5.03 0.99
N VAL A 10 -8.74 5.51 0.49
CA VAL A 10 -8.09 4.94 -0.71
C VAL A 10 -7.74 3.47 -0.52
N PHE A 11 -7.14 3.11 0.62
CA PHE A 11 -6.83 1.70 0.88
C PHE A 11 -8.09 0.84 1.01
N ARG A 12 -9.16 1.35 1.63
CA ARG A 12 -10.44 0.61 1.73
C ARG A 12 -11.10 0.41 0.38
N GLU A 13 -11.11 1.44 -0.46
CA GLU A 13 -11.73 1.39 -1.79
C GLU A 13 -11.04 0.36 -2.68
N TYR A 14 -9.72 0.42 -2.77
CA TYR A 14 -8.93 -0.45 -3.65
C TYR A 14 -8.55 -1.82 -3.04
N MET A 15 -9.03 -2.14 -1.83
CA MET A 15 -8.90 -3.48 -1.27
C MET A 15 -9.97 -4.44 -1.82
N TYR A 16 -11.14 -3.91 -2.22
CA TYR A 16 -12.27 -4.71 -2.64
C TYR A 16 -12.47 -4.69 -4.16
N PRO A 17 -13.02 -5.78 -4.74
CA PRO A 17 -13.37 -5.81 -6.15
C PRO A 17 -14.48 -4.82 -6.50
N GLU A 18 -14.45 -4.27 -7.71
CA GLU A 18 -15.58 -3.52 -8.24
C GLU A 18 -16.69 -4.49 -8.69
N GLY A 19 -17.93 -4.24 -8.25
CA GLY A 19 -19.09 -5.00 -8.70
C GLY A 19 -19.77 -4.32 -9.88
N LYS A 20 -19.79 -4.96 -11.05
CA LYS A 20 -20.67 -4.56 -12.18
C LYS A 20 -21.71 -5.66 -12.41
N ASN A 21 -22.95 -5.39 -11.99
CA ASN A 21 -24.09 -6.31 -12.08
C ASN A 21 -23.80 -7.69 -11.45
N VAL A 22 -23.41 -8.67 -12.28
CA VAL A 22 -23.21 -10.09 -11.91
C VAL A 22 -21.72 -10.47 -11.98
N ILE A 23 -20.83 -9.58 -12.43
CA ILE A 23 -19.40 -9.84 -12.61
C ILE A 23 -18.62 -9.00 -11.59
N LEU A 24 -17.72 -9.66 -10.86
CA LEU A 24 -16.73 -9.02 -10.01
C LEU A 24 -15.46 -8.77 -10.82
N GLU A 25 -15.02 -7.53 -10.85
CA GLU A 25 -13.72 -7.14 -11.39
C GLU A 25 -12.69 -7.23 -10.26
N TYR A 26 -11.59 -7.96 -10.49
CA TYR A 26 -10.55 -8.13 -9.47
C TYR A 26 -10.01 -6.77 -9.01
N PRO A 27 -9.66 -6.61 -7.72
CA PRO A 27 -9.11 -5.36 -7.20
C PRO A 27 -7.81 -5.01 -7.94
N PRO A 28 -7.46 -3.72 -8.05
CA PRO A 28 -6.25 -3.30 -8.71
C PRO A 28 -5.00 -3.78 -7.98
N THR A 29 -3.92 -3.95 -8.73
CA THR A 29 -2.60 -4.26 -8.18
C THR A 29 -1.88 -2.99 -7.76
N TRP A 30 -1.18 -3.07 -6.63
CA TRP A 30 -0.32 -2.01 -6.11
C TRP A 30 1.11 -2.18 -6.60
N ASN A 31 1.74 -1.07 -6.95
CA ASN A 31 3.17 -1.00 -7.23
C ASN A 31 3.86 -0.19 -6.13
N ILE A 32 4.69 -0.86 -5.33
CA ILE A 32 5.34 -0.27 -4.16
C ILE A 32 6.82 -0.06 -4.50
N LYS A 33 7.28 1.18 -4.37
CA LYS A 33 8.67 1.57 -4.59
C LYS A 33 9.19 2.33 -3.40
N PHE A 34 10.44 2.06 -3.06
CA PHE A 34 11.17 2.85 -2.09
C PHE A 34 11.88 3.97 -2.82
N HIS A 35 11.66 5.19 -2.35
CA HIS A 35 12.33 6.37 -2.87
C HIS A 35 13.39 6.86 -1.88
N ASP A 36 14.46 7.44 -2.40
CA ASP A 36 15.48 8.12 -1.62
C ASP A 36 15.07 9.57 -1.31
N LYS A 37 16.00 10.35 -0.73
CA LYS A 37 15.76 11.77 -0.40
C LYS A 37 15.55 12.66 -1.62
N ASN A 38 16.01 12.22 -2.79
CA ASN A 38 15.91 12.94 -4.07
C ASN A 38 14.71 12.47 -4.89
N ALA A 39 13.83 11.64 -4.31
CA ALA A 39 12.70 10.99 -4.97
C ALA A 39 13.08 9.98 -6.06
N GLU A 40 14.35 9.54 -6.11
CA GLU A 40 14.81 8.47 -7.00
C GLU A 40 14.57 7.10 -6.37
N VAL A 41 14.47 6.06 -7.20
CA VAL A 41 14.27 4.69 -6.69
C VAL A 41 15.51 4.26 -5.88
N ASN A 42 15.30 3.89 -4.62
CA ASN A 42 16.40 3.59 -3.70
C ASN A 42 17.15 2.31 -4.11
N PRO A 43 18.46 2.39 -4.44
CA PRO A 43 19.23 1.24 -4.90
C PRO A 43 19.58 0.23 -3.78
N TYR A 44 19.40 0.61 -2.51
CA TYR A 44 19.76 -0.23 -1.36
C TYR A 44 18.60 -1.06 -0.82
N LEU A 45 17.36 -0.79 -1.25
CA LEU A 45 16.17 -1.51 -0.82
C LEU A 45 15.66 -2.44 -1.92
N PRO A 46 15.12 -3.63 -1.57
CA PRO A 46 14.60 -4.58 -2.56
C PRO A 46 13.39 -4.01 -3.29
N GLN A 47 13.22 -4.35 -4.57
CA GLN A 47 11.98 -4.06 -5.28
C GLN A 47 10.89 -5.09 -4.94
N ILE A 48 9.65 -4.61 -4.86
CA ILE A 48 8.47 -5.44 -4.59
C ILE A 48 7.73 -5.62 -5.92
N TYR A 49 7.34 -6.86 -6.25
CA TYR A 49 6.53 -7.10 -7.44
C TYR A 49 5.11 -6.54 -7.26
N SER A 50 4.35 -6.42 -8.35
CA SER A 50 2.94 -6.04 -8.27
C SER A 50 2.21 -6.91 -7.23
N SER A 51 1.50 -6.25 -6.32
CA SER A 51 0.92 -6.91 -5.14
C SER A 51 -0.53 -6.52 -4.92
N TYR A 52 -1.33 -7.43 -4.37
CA TYR A 52 -2.68 -7.12 -3.88
C TYR A 52 -2.63 -6.71 -2.42
N LEU A 53 -3.49 -5.77 -2.04
CA LEU A 53 -3.75 -5.44 -0.63
C LEU A 53 -4.67 -6.52 -0.05
N THR A 54 -4.17 -7.30 0.90
CA THR A 54 -4.92 -8.43 1.49
C THR A 54 -5.51 -8.12 2.86
N ASN A 55 -4.96 -7.14 3.56
CA ASN A 55 -5.47 -6.71 4.86
C ASN A 55 -5.22 -5.22 5.10
N LEU A 56 -6.19 -4.58 5.74
CA LEU A 56 -6.10 -3.22 6.27
C LEU A 56 -6.69 -3.21 7.68
N SER A 57 -5.87 -2.85 8.67
CA SER A 57 -6.28 -2.62 10.06
C SER A 57 -6.05 -1.17 10.44
N THR A 58 -7.05 -0.54 11.03
CA THR A 58 -6.98 0.84 11.50
C THR A 58 -7.42 0.92 12.95
N ALA A 59 -6.55 1.43 13.82
CA ALA A 59 -6.87 1.73 15.21
C ALA A 59 -6.84 3.26 15.41
N PHE A 60 -7.86 3.79 16.07
CA PHE A 60 -7.98 5.23 16.32
C PHE A 60 -7.80 5.48 17.82
N ASN A 61 -6.97 6.47 18.16
CA ASN A 61 -6.77 6.90 19.54
C ASN A 61 -6.31 5.76 20.47
N SER A 62 -5.39 4.92 19.98
CA SER A 62 -4.87 3.72 20.65
C SER A 62 -4.28 4.03 22.03
N THR A 63 -3.63 5.19 22.19
CA THR A 63 -2.99 5.59 23.44
C THR A 63 -3.96 6.27 24.41
N THR A 64 -4.85 7.13 23.92
CA THR A 64 -5.79 7.89 24.76
C THR A 64 -7.02 8.30 23.95
N ASN A 65 -8.22 8.15 24.51
CA ASN A 65 -9.50 8.46 23.86
C ASN A 65 -9.80 9.97 23.77
N ILE A 66 -8.95 10.73 23.08
CA ILE A 66 -9.07 12.17 22.87
C ILE A 66 -9.41 12.45 21.39
N TYR A 67 -10.30 13.41 21.15
CA TYR A 67 -10.66 13.86 19.82
C TYR A 67 -10.38 15.35 19.66
N HIS A 68 -10.16 15.78 18.42
CA HIS A 68 -10.19 17.19 18.06
C HIS A 68 -11.61 17.77 18.21
N GLU A 69 -11.73 19.10 18.22
CA GLU A 69 -13.04 19.79 18.32
C GLU A 69 -14.02 19.40 17.20
N ASP A 70 -13.50 19.00 16.04
CA ASP A 70 -14.29 18.50 14.89
C ASP A 70 -14.66 17.01 14.98
N GLY A 71 -14.31 16.34 16.08
CA GLY A 71 -14.55 14.92 16.32
C GLY A 71 -13.58 13.98 15.59
N SER A 72 -12.55 14.50 14.92
CA SER A 72 -11.52 13.65 14.30
C SER A 72 -10.55 13.08 15.35
N PRO A 73 -10.02 11.85 15.15
CA PRO A 73 -9.07 11.25 16.07
C PRO A 73 -7.72 11.99 16.01
N VAL A 74 -7.02 12.04 17.14
CA VAL A 74 -5.69 12.66 17.26
C VAL A 74 -4.61 11.69 16.78
N GLU A 75 -4.80 10.39 17.04
CA GLU A 75 -3.90 9.32 16.67
C GLU A 75 -4.61 8.30 15.76
N THR A 76 -3.93 7.83 14.74
CA THR A 76 -4.45 6.79 13.84
C THR A 76 -3.31 5.87 13.43
N ASP A 77 -3.38 4.63 13.91
CA ASP A 77 -2.46 3.57 13.53
C ASP A 77 -3.05 2.80 12.35
N ILE A 78 -2.26 2.67 11.29
CA ILE A 78 -2.66 1.96 10.06
C ILE A 78 -1.66 0.85 9.80
N ALA A 79 -2.16 -0.37 9.72
CA ALA A 79 -1.39 -1.54 9.32
C ALA A 79 -1.97 -2.12 8.03
N VAL A 80 -1.14 -2.29 7.01
CA VAL A 80 -1.49 -2.88 5.72
C VAL A 80 -0.65 -4.11 5.44
N SER A 81 -1.22 -5.10 4.77
CA SER A 81 -0.51 -6.31 4.34
C SER A 81 -0.70 -6.53 2.85
N PHE A 82 0.40 -6.74 2.14
CA PHE A 82 0.42 -6.98 0.71
C PHE A 82 0.87 -8.39 0.39
N GLN A 83 0.30 -8.98 -0.66
CA GLN A 83 0.70 -10.26 -1.20
C GLN A 83 0.98 -10.13 -2.70
N GLU A 84 2.14 -10.60 -3.14
CA GLU A 84 2.53 -10.54 -4.55
C GLU A 84 1.54 -11.31 -5.44
N THR A 85 1.25 -10.78 -6.63
CA THR A 85 0.20 -11.31 -7.51
C THR A 85 0.54 -12.68 -8.11
N LYS A 86 1.81 -13.10 -8.01
CA LYS A 86 2.30 -14.41 -8.45
C LYS A 86 3.40 -14.89 -7.50
N ALA A 87 3.60 -16.20 -7.46
CA ALA A 87 4.80 -16.77 -6.83
C ALA A 87 6.04 -16.41 -7.67
N LEU A 88 6.97 -15.67 -7.07
CA LEU A 88 8.19 -15.25 -7.76
C LEU A 88 9.22 -16.38 -7.81
N THR A 89 9.84 -16.54 -8.98
CA THR A 89 11.02 -17.38 -9.13
C THR A 89 12.29 -16.59 -8.83
N ARG A 90 13.41 -17.28 -8.60
CA ARG A 90 14.73 -16.62 -8.46
C ARG A 90 15.07 -15.73 -9.66
N GLY A 91 14.67 -16.14 -10.86
CA GLY A 91 14.87 -15.35 -12.08
C GLY A 91 14.01 -14.09 -12.13
N ASP A 92 12.81 -14.11 -11.56
CA ASP A 92 11.98 -12.90 -11.44
C ASP A 92 12.63 -11.88 -10.50
N ILE A 93 13.17 -12.33 -9.36
CA ILE A 93 13.91 -11.47 -8.42
C ILE A 93 15.13 -10.84 -9.09
N GLN A 94 15.91 -11.62 -9.83
CA GLN A 94 17.08 -11.09 -10.55
C GLN A 94 16.68 -10.04 -11.59
N LYS A 95 15.58 -10.25 -12.32
CA LYS A 95 15.06 -9.27 -13.29
C LYS A 95 14.58 -7.98 -12.61
N LEU A 96 13.94 -8.10 -11.45
CA LEU A 96 13.52 -6.94 -10.64
C LEU A 96 14.73 -6.10 -10.22
N GLU A 97 15.78 -6.75 -9.71
CA GLU A 97 17.01 -6.05 -9.31
C GLU A 97 17.82 -5.52 -10.52
N GLN A 98 17.75 -6.15 -11.69
CA GLN A 98 18.36 -5.61 -12.91
C GLN A 98 17.63 -4.35 -13.42
N THR A 99 16.29 -4.37 -13.38
CA THR A 99 15.45 -3.23 -13.81
C THR A 99 15.73 -1.99 -12.95
N LYS A 100 16.09 -2.21 -11.68
CA LYS A 100 16.57 -1.19 -10.74
C LYS A 100 17.87 -0.52 -11.21
N ALA A 101 18.87 -1.32 -11.59
CA ALA A 101 20.20 -0.85 -11.97
C ALA A 101 20.23 -0.17 -13.35
N SER A 102 19.35 -0.55 -14.27
CA SER A 102 19.30 0.03 -15.63
C SER A 102 18.68 1.44 -15.73
N LYS A 103 18.27 2.04 -14.60
CA LYS A 103 17.73 3.40 -14.54
C LYS A 103 18.69 4.42 -13.93
N GLU A 104 19.90 4.00 -13.58
CA GLU A 104 21.07 4.88 -13.35
C GLU A 104 21.79 5.16 -14.68
#